data_AF-X1JW81-F1
#
_entry.id   AF-X1JW81-F1
#
_cell.length_a   1.000
_cell.length_b   1.000
_cell.length_c   1.000
_cell.angle_alpha   90.00
_cell.angle_beta   90.00
_cell.angle_gamma   90.00
#
_symmetry.space_group_name_H-M   'P 1'
#
loop_
_entity.id
_entity.type
_entity.pdbx_description
1 polymer ?
#
loop_
_entity_poly.entity_id
_entity_poly.type
_entity_poly.pdbx_seq_one_letter_code
_entity_poly.pdbx_strand_id
1 'polypeptide(L)'
;SIIRLLDDPQRTLISILIGNMFVNIAASSLATYLAIKLIGNIGVGIASGIMIFTILVFGEIVPKSLAVANAEKISKRVARPIEIISTGLFPLIKFFKLIINAMYYFFGKKNVKKKKEITEKDLITLIDAGKDEGVIEEEEKEMIRNIFEFGDTMVKEVMIPRVDMACISSNPIFYHPFYYHLKILILYLFTFLRHPAQ
;
A
#
# COMPACT_ATOMS: atom_id res chain seq x y z
N SER A 1 -20.43 -1.11 -2.05
CA SER A 1 -19.28 -0.98 -2.99
C SER A 1 -17.99 -1.00 -2.19
N ILE A 2 -16.84 -1.37 -2.78
CA ILE A 2 -15.54 -1.59 -2.10
C ILE A 2 -15.22 -0.57 -0.98
N ILE A 3 -15.56 0.70 -1.19
CA ILE A 3 -15.43 1.79 -0.21
C ILE A 3 -16.05 1.43 1.15
N ARG A 4 -17.26 0.86 1.19
CA ARG A 4 -17.91 0.43 2.44
C ARG A 4 -17.16 -0.68 3.17
N LEU A 5 -16.44 -1.54 2.43
CA LEU A 5 -15.60 -2.59 3.03
C LEU A 5 -14.29 -2.02 3.58
N LEU A 6 -13.79 -0.94 2.98
CA LEU A 6 -12.61 -0.20 3.43
C LEU A 6 -12.90 0.74 4.61
N ASP A 7 -14.12 1.25 4.74
CA ASP A 7 -14.53 2.09 5.88
C ASP A 7 -14.50 1.32 7.21
N ASP A 8 -14.76 0.00 7.17
CA ASP A 8 -14.71 -0.87 8.34
C ASP A 8 -13.95 -2.17 8.04
N PRO A 9 -12.61 -2.12 7.95
CA PRO A 9 -11.79 -3.27 7.62
C PRO A 9 -11.94 -4.40 8.63
N GLN A 10 -12.21 -4.07 9.91
CA GLN A 10 -12.46 -5.07 10.96
C GLN A 10 -13.73 -5.87 10.68
N ARG A 11 -14.84 -5.20 10.32
CA ARG A 11 -16.08 -5.90 9.93
C ARG A 11 -15.84 -6.81 8.73
N THR A 12 -15.14 -6.31 7.72
CA THR A 12 -14.81 -7.07 6.51
C THR A 12 -13.97 -8.30 6.85
N LEU A 13 -12.91 -8.12 7.64
CA LEU A 13 -12.01 -9.20 8.07
C LEU A 13 -12.77 -10.26 8.87
N ILE A 14 -13.56 -9.88 9.87
CA ILE A 14 -14.36 -10.81 10.67
C ILE A 14 -15.33 -11.59 9.78
N SER A 15 -16.00 -10.91 8.83
CA SER A 15 -16.93 -11.57 7.91
C SER A 15 -16.24 -12.61 7.03
N ILE A 16 -15.07 -12.29 6.48
CA ILE A 16 -14.29 -13.22 5.64
C ILE A 16 -13.82 -14.41 6.48
N LEU A 17 -13.31 -14.16 7.69
CA LEU A 17 -12.84 -15.22 8.58
C LEU A 17 -13.96 -16.18 8.99
N ILE A 18 -15.11 -15.66 9.40
CA ILE A 18 -16.26 -16.49 9.77
C ILE A 18 -16.73 -17.32 8.58
N GLY A 19 -16.86 -16.69 7.40
CA GLY A 19 -17.27 -17.40 6.18
C GLY A 19 -16.30 -18.53 5.82
N ASN A 20 -15.00 -18.24 5.81
CA ASN A 20 -13.97 -19.23 5.50
C ASN A 20 -13.96 -20.39 6.51
N MET A 21 -14.00 -20.08 7.80
CA MET A 21 -14.04 -21.12 8.84
C MET A 21 -15.31 -21.97 8.73
N PHE A 22 -16.46 -21.36 8.50
CA PHE A 22 -17.72 -22.08 8.36
C PHE A 22 -17.68 -23.07 7.20
N VAL A 23 -17.23 -22.63 6.02
CA VAL A 23 -17.12 -23.51 4.84
C VAL A 23 -16.11 -24.63 5.10
N ASN A 24 -14.95 -24.33 5.68
CA ASN A 24 -13.91 -25.34 5.93
C ASN A 24 -14.37 -26.41 6.93
N ILE A 25 -15.00 -26.00 8.03
CA ILE A 25 -15.53 -26.93 9.04
C ILE A 25 -16.72 -27.71 8.46
N ALA A 26 -17.62 -27.07 7.72
CA ALA A 26 -18.76 -27.75 7.09
C ALA A 26 -18.30 -28.79 6.06
N ALA A 27 -17.35 -28.43 5.18
CA ALA A 27 -16.80 -29.34 4.20
C ALA A 27 -16.09 -30.53 4.87
N SER A 28 -15.26 -30.26 5.88
CA SER A 28 -14.52 -31.31 6.59
C SER A 28 -15.44 -32.24 7.38
N SER A 29 -16.43 -31.69 8.08
CA SER A 29 -17.41 -32.48 8.85
C SER A 29 -18.29 -33.32 7.93
N LEU A 30 -18.74 -32.77 6.81
CA LEU A 30 -19.54 -33.50 5.82
C LEU A 30 -18.72 -34.61 5.15
N ALA A 31 -17.47 -34.34 4.79
CA ALA A 31 -16.57 -35.33 4.22
C ALA A 31 -16.30 -36.47 5.21
N THR A 32 -16.03 -36.15 6.49
CA THR A 32 -15.89 -37.16 7.55
C THR A 32 -17.16 -37.98 7.72
N TYR A 33 -18.33 -37.34 7.74
CA TYR A 33 -19.62 -38.02 7.84
C TYR A 33 -19.83 -39.01 6.67
N LEU A 34 -19.55 -38.57 5.44
CA LEU A 34 -19.65 -39.42 4.25
C LEU A 34 -18.62 -40.56 4.27
N ALA A 35 -17.39 -40.31 4.72
CA ALA A 35 -16.35 -41.32 4.85
C ALA A 35 -16.75 -42.44 5.82
N ILE A 36 -17.33 -42.08 6.98
CA ILE A 36 -17.86 -43.05 7.94
C ILE A 36 -18.95 -43.90 7.29
N LYS A 37 -19.88 -43.28 6.55
CA LYS A 37 -21.00 -43.98 5.93
C LYS A 37 -20.57 -44.96 4.82
N LEU A 38 -19.52 -44.64 4.09
CA LEU A 38 -19.08 -45.42 2.92
C LEU A 38 -17.99 -46.45 3.24
N ILE A 39 -17.02 -46.08 4.08
CA ILE A 39 -15.76 -46.84 4.29
C ILE A 39 -15.61 -47.26 5.77
N GLY A 40 -16.52 -46.83 6.65
CA GLY A 40 -16.42 -47.09 8.09
C GLY A 40 -15.30 -46.29 8.76
N ASN A 41 -14.98 -46.64 10.01
CA ASN A 41 -14.04 -45.85 10.83
C ASN A 41 -12.61 -45.78 10.29
N ILE A 42 -12.16 -46.78 9.52
CA ILE A 42 -10.81 -46.81 8.94
C ILE A 42 -10.65 -45.73 7.86
N GLY A 43 -11.74 -45.41 7.13
CA GLY A 43 -11.74 -44.37 6.11
C GLY A 43 -11.63 -42.94 6.64
N VAL A 44 -11.87 -42.72 7.94
CA VAL A 44 -11.89 -41.38 8.55
C VAL A 44 -10.52 -40.71 8.48
N GLY A 45 -9.45 -41.44 8.82
CA GLY A 45 -8.10 -40.88 8.82
C GLY A 45 -7.63 -40.50 7.41
N ILE A 46 -7.91 -41.37 6.44
CA ILE A 46 -7.56 -41.14 5.03
C ILE A 46 -8.37 -39.97 4.47
N ALA A 47 -9.68 -39.94 4.69
CA ALA A 47 -10.55 -38.84 4.25
C ALA A 47 -10.15 -37.51 4.89
N SER A 48 -9.79 -37.51 6.18
CA SER A 48 -9.32 -36.30 6.87
C SER A 48 -8.01 -35.78 6.26
N GLY A 49 -7.05 -36.66 5.99
CA GLY A 49 -5.78 -36.27 5.34
C GLY A 49 -5.99 -35.67 3.95
N ILE A 50 -6.84 -36.30 3.13
CA ILE A 50 -7.20 -35.81 1.80
C ILE A 50 -7.91 -34.45 1.89
N MET A 51 -8.84 -34.30 2.83
CA MET A 51 -9.58 -33.05 3.02
C MET A 51 -8.70 -31.91 3.52
N ILE A 52 -7.77 -32.16 4.44
CA ILE A 52 -6.80 -31.16 4.90
C ILE A 52 -5.98 -30.67 3.70
N PHE A 53 -5.41 -31.57 2.92
CA PHE A 53 -4.64 -31.19 1.73
C PHE A 53 -5.50 -30.40 0.74
N THR A 54 -6.72 -30.87 0.47
CA THR A 54 -7.62 -30.25 -0.51
C THR A 54 -8.04 -28.85 -0.08
N ILE A 55 -8.48 -28.67 1.17
CA ILE A 55 -8.87 -27.36 1.71
C ILE A 55 -7.66 -26.43 1.77
N LEU A 56 -6.51 -26.92 2.24
CA LEU A 56 -5.33 -26.09 2.40
C LEU A 56 -4.81 -25.59 1.04
N VAL A 57 -4.73 -26.46 0.04
CA VAL A 57 -4.27 -26.07 -1.30
C VAL A 57 -5.34 -25.26 -2.03
N PHE A 58 -6.55 -25.83 -2.22
CA PHE A 58 -7.56 -25.27 -3.12
C PHE A 58 -8.56 -24.33 -2.45
N GLY A 59 -8.78 -24.45 -1.14
CA GLY A 59 -9.70 -23.59 -0.38
C GLY A 59 -9.01 -22.38 0.25
N GLU A 60 -7.73 -22.53 0.61
CA GLU A 60 -7.04 -21.54 1.43
C GLU A 60 -5.84 -20.88 0.73
N ILE A 61 -4.77 -21.62 0.45
CA ILE A 61 -3.50 -21.04 -0.02
C ILE A 61 -3.63 -20.51 -1.44
N VAL A 62 -4.08 -21.32 -2.39
CA VAL A 62 -4.16 -20.91 -3.81
C VAL A 62 -5.15 -19.76 -4.00
N PRO A 63 -6.39 -19.80 -3.47
CA PRO A 63 -7.32 -18.69 -3.64
C PRO A 63 -6.83 -17.40 -2.97
N LYS A 64 -6.21 -17.47 -1.79
CA LYS A 64 -5.65 -16.28 -1.13
C LYS A 64 -4.47 -15.72 -1.91
N SER A 65 -3.59 -16.57 -2.43
CA SER A 65 -2.46 -16.15 -3.26
C SER A 65 -2.94 -15.44 -4.53
N LEU A 66 -3.93 -16.01 -5.23
CA LEU A 66 -4.54 -15.37 -6.39
C LEU A 66 -5.24 -14.06 -6.04
N ALA A 67 -5.92 -14.00 -4.89
CA ALA A 67 -6.58 -12.79 -4.39
C ALA A 67 -5.58 -11.65 -4.13
N VAL A 68 -4.38 -11.97 -3.64
CA VAL A 68 -3.31 -10.99 -3.45
C VAL A 68 -2.74 -10.55 -4.80
N ALA A 69 -2.41 -11.50 -5.69
CA ALA A 69 -1.82 -11.19 -6.99
C ALA A 69 -2.76 -10.41 -7.93
N ASN A 70 -4.08 -10.54 -7.77
CA ASN A 70 -5.09 -9.86 -8.60
C ASN A 70 -6.09 -9.08 -7.73
N ALA A 71 -5.59 -8.37 -6.73
CA ALA A 71 -6.41 -7.70 -5.71
C ALA A 71 -7.47 -6.77 -6.30
N GLU A 72 -7.14 -5.99 -7.33
CA GLU A 72 -8.09 -5.03 -7.92
C GLU A 72 -9.29 -5.72 -8.59
N LYS A 73 -9.02 -6.71 -9.46
CA LYS A 73 -10.07 -7.43 -10.20
C LYS A 73 -10.91 -8.30 -9.26
N ILE A 74 -10.25 -9.01 -8.35
CA ILE A 74 -10.92 -9.93 -7.43
C ILE A 74 -11.74 -9.14 -6.41
N SER A 75 -11.20 -8.08 -5.80
CA SER A 75 -11.94 -7.25 -4.84
C SER A 75 -13.22 -6.67 -5.44
N LYS A 76 -13.19 -6.19 -6.69
CA LYS A 76 -14.39 -5.71 -7.41
C LYS A 76 -15.46 -6.79 -7.54
N ARG A 77 -15.07 -8.02 -7.83
CA ARG A 77 -15.99 -9.16 -7.98
C ARG A 77 -16.53 -9.66 -6.64
N VAL A 78 -15.70 -9.78 -5.62
CA VAL A 78 -16.09 -10.35 -4.31
C VAL A 78 -16.71 -9.33 -3.35
N ALA A 79 -16.58 -8.02 -3.62
CA ALA A 79 -17.09 -6.99 -2.72
C ALA A 79 -18.59 -7.11 -2.45
N ARG A 80 -19.41 -7.36 -3.47
CA ARG A 80 -20.86 -7.51 -3.32
C ARG A 80 -21.24 -8.76 -2.49
N PRO A 81 -20.74 -9.96 -2.81
CA PRO A 81 -20.95 -11.15 -1.97
C PRO A 81 -20.56 -10.93 -0.50
N ILE A 82 -19.38 -10.33 -0.25
CA ILE A 82 -18.91 -10.07 1.11
C ILE A 82 -19.83 -9.08 1.82
N GLU A 83 -20.30 -8.03 1.14
CA GLU A 83 -21.23 -7.04 1.73
C GLU A 83 -22.56 -7.69 2.16
N ILE A 84 -23.09 -8.63 1.35
CA ILE A 84 -24.32 -9.38 1.66
C ILE A 84 -24.10 -10.27 2.89
N ILE A 85 -23.04 -11.08 2.88
CA ILE A 85 -22.69 -11.99 3.98
C ILE A 85 -22.46 -11.19 5.27
N SER A 86 -21.72 -10.10 5.18
CA SER A 86 -21.41 -9.22 6.32
C SER A 86 -22.65 -8.52 6.87
N THR A 87 -23.69 -8.33 6.07
CA THR A 87 -24.96 -7.76 6.52
C THR A 87 -25.82 -8.81 7.21
N GLY A 88 -25.88 -10.04 6.68
CA GLY A 88 -26.54 -11.17 7.35
C GLY A 88 -25.89 -11.54 8.68
N LEU A 89 -24.55 -11.52 8.74
CA LEU A 89 -23.77 -11.81 9.94
C LEU A 89 -23.59 -10.60 10.87
N PHE A 90 -24.27 -9.48 10.62
CA PHE A 90 -24.12 -8.26 11.41
C PHE A 90 -24.22 -8.44 12.94
N PRO A 91 -25.22 -9.17 13.50
CA PRO A 91 -25.30 -9.34 14.96
C PRO A 91 -24.09 -10.09 15.53
N LEU A 92 -23.62 -11.11 14.80
CA LEU A 92 -22.45 -11.90 15.19
C LEU A 92 -21.16 -11.06 15.11
N ILE A 93 -21.01 -10.26 14.06
CA ILE A 93 -19.86 -9.35 13.92
C ILE A 93 -19.83 -8.34 15.07
N LYS A 94 -20.98 -7.77 15.45
CA LYS A 94 -21.08 -6.82 16.57
C LYS A 94 -20.66 -7.48 17.89
N PHE A 95 -21.05 -8.73 18.10
CA PHE A 95 -20.62 -9.52 19.26
C PHE A 95 -19.09 -9.73 19.30
N PHE A 96 -18.48 -10.16 18.19
CA PHE A 96 -17.02 -10.31 18.14
C PHE A 96 -16.28 -8.98 18.34
N LYS A 97 -16.79 -7.87 17.78
CA LYS A 97 -16.23 -6.53 18.02
C LYS A 97 -16.29 -6.12 19.49
N LEU A 98 -17.35 -6.50 20.20
CA LEU A 98 -17.46 -6.25 21.63
C LEU A 98 -16.35 -6.99 22.40
N ILE A 99 -16.13 -8.26 22.09
CA ILE A 99 -15.05 -9.05 22.69
C ILE A 99 -13.68 -8.43 22.40
N ILE A 100 -13.41 -8.06 21.15
CA ILE A 100 -12.15 -7.43 20.75
C ILE A 100 -11.91 -6.14 21.52
N ASN A 101 -12.93 -5.28 21.64
CA ASN A 101 -12.82 -4.01 22.37
C ASN A 101 -12.62 -4.24 23.88
N ALA A 102 -13.29 -5.25 24.46
CA ALA A 102 -13.08 -5.64 25.85
C ALA A 102 -11.65 -6.14 26.07
N MET A 103 -11.10 -6.92 25.14
CA MET A 103 -9.71 -7.33 25.18
C MET A 103 -8.76 -6.14 25.05
N TYR A 104 -9.00 -5.21 24.14
CA TYR A 104 -8.16 -4.00 24.03
C TYR A 104 -8.14 -3.17 25.32
N TYR A 105 -9.28 -3.07 26.00
CA TYR A 105 -9.34 -2.44 27.32
C TYR A 105 -8.49 -3.19 28.35
N PHE A 106 -8.58 -4.52 28.39
CA PHE A 106 -7.81 -5.35 29.33
C PHE A 106 -6.30 -5.30 29.07
N PHE A 107 -5.88 -5.24 27.81
CA PHE A 107 -4.47 -5.14 27.40
C PHE A 107 -3.94 -3.69 27.36
N GLY A 108 -4.69 -2.71 27.87
CA GLY A 108 -4.23 -1.32 28.01
C GLY A 108 -4.08 -0.53 26.71
N LYS A 109 -4.53 -1.05 25.56
CA LYS A 109 -4.49 -0.34 24.28
C LYS A 109 -5.70 0.58 24.15
N LYS A 110 -5.59 1.80 24.69
CA LYS A 110 -6.56 2.88 24.46
C LYS A 110 -6.55 3.28 22.98
N ASN A 111 -7.65 2.99 22.29
CA ASN A 111 -7.99 3.51 20.95
C ASN A 111 -7.07 3.10 19.79
N VAL A 112 -7.40 1.98 19.14
CA VAL A 112 -6.89 1.60 17.81
C VAL A 112 -7.52 2.45 16.68
N LYS A 113 -8.25 3.52 17.01
CA LYS A 113 -8.86 4.45 16.04
C LYS A 113 -7.96 5.64 15.69
N LYS A 114 -6.64 5.50 15.69
CA LYS A 114 -5.83 6.47 14.95
C LYS A 114 -5.93 6.10 13.47
N LYS A 115 -6.60 6.96 12.70
CA LYS A 115 -6.49 6.99 11.24
C LYS A 115 -4.98 6.92 10.95
N LYS A 116 -4.51 5.91 10.22
CA LYS A 116 -3.08 5.78 9.91
C LYS A 116 -2.69 7.07 9.15
N GLU A 117 -1.96 7.96 9.81
CA GLU A 117 -1.36 9.12 9.14
C GLU A 117 -0.33 8.53 8.17
N ILE A 118 -0.55 8.78 6.88
CA ILE A 118 0.38 8.35 5.84
C ILE A 118 1.60 9.27 5.95
N THR A 119 2.76 8.68 6.21
CA THR A 119 4.03 9.42 6.23
C THR A 119 4.63 9.45 4.82
N GLU A 120 5.58 10.37 4.59
CA GLU A 120 6.34 10.41 3.33
C GLU A 120 7.02 9.06 3.03
N LYS A 121 7.57 8.40 4.06
CA LYS A 121 8.16 7.06 3.92
C LYS A 121 7.14 6.02 3.48
N ASP A 122 5.91 6.06 4.01
CA ASP A 122 4.83 5.18 3.55
C ASP A 122 4.52 5.45 2.07
N LEU A 123 4.53 6.72 1.63
CA LEU A 123 4.27 7.09 0.24
C LEU A 123 5.38 6.64 -0.71
N ILE A 124 6.65 6.82 -0.34
CA ILE A 124 7.80 6.32 -1.12
C ILE A 124 7.72 4.80 -1.25
N THR A 125 7.35 4.09 -0.18
CA THR A 125 7.15 2.63 -0.20
C THR A 125 6.05 2.21 -1.19
N LEU A 126 4.98 3.00 -1.31
CA LEU A 126 3.91 2.74 -2.27
C LEU A 126 4.36 2.98 -3.72
N ILE A 127 5.20 3.99 -3.96
CA ILE A 127 5.78 4.27 -5.28
C ILE A 127 6.74 3.17 -5.68
N ASP A 128 7.59 2.70 -4.75
CA ASP A 128 8.48 1.55 -4.95
C ASP A 128 7.70 0.30 -5.37
N ALA A 129 6.61 -0.01 -4.67
CA ALA A 129 5.73 -1.11 -5.03
C ALA A 129 5.08 -0.90 -6.41
N GLY A 130 4.67 0.33 -6.76
CA GLY A 130 4.11 0.65 -8.07
C GLY A 130 5.11 0.45 -9.22
N LYS A 131 6.40 0.70 -8.97
CA LYS A 131 7.47 0.39 -9.93
C LYS A 131 7.64 -1.12 -10.11
N ASP A 132 7.69 -1.88 -9.02
CA ASP A 132 7.82 -3.35 -9.09
C ASP A 132 6.64 -4.01 -9.80
N GLU A 133 5.44 -3.42 -9.68
CA GLU A 133 4.24 -3.83 -10.40
C GLU A 133 4.20 -3.36 -11.87
N GLY A 134 5.21 -2.59 -12.31
CA GLY A 134 5.32 -2.05 -13.68
C GLY A 134 4.29 -0.97 -14.01
N VAL A 135 3.72 -0.34 -12.98
CA VAL A 135 2.72 0.73 -13.12
C VAL A 135 3.37 2.10 -13.15
N ILE A 136 4.57 2.23 -12.56
CA ILE A 136 5.37 3.46 -12.49
C ILE A 136 6.72 3.21 -13.13
N GLU A 137 7.16 4.12 -14.00
CA GLU A 137 8.49 4.06 -14.61
C GLU A 137 9.59 4.57 -13.65
N GLU A 138 10.85 4.21 -13.90
CA GLU A 138 11.94 4.60 -13.00
C GLU A 138 12.15 6.13 -12.97
N GLU A 139 11.96 6.80 -14.10
CA GLU A 139 12.08 8.24 -14.21
C GLU A 139 10.99 8.97 -13.40
N GLU A 140 9.76 8.43 -13.37
CA GLU A 140 8.66 8.99 -12.59
C GLU A 140 8.92 8.86 -11.08
N LYS A 141 9.46 7.72 -10.65
CA LYS A 141 9.87 7.51 -9.26
C LYS A 141 10.97 8.49 -8.85
N GLU A 142 12.00 8.65 -9.69
CA GLU A 142 13.10 9.58 -9.43
C GLU A 142 12.60 11.01 -9.34
N MET A 143 11.70 11.42 -10.24
CA MET A 143 11.05 12.73 -10.18
C MET A 143 10.32 12.95 -8.84
N ILE A 144 9.49 11.99 -8.41
CA ILE A 144 8.73 12.14 -7.15
C ILE A 144 9.67 12.24 -5.95
N ARG A 145 10.76 11.46 -5.93
CA ARG A 145 11.76 11.53 -4.88
C ARG A 145 12.46 12.89 -4.84
N ASN A 146 12.84 13.41 -6.00
CA ASN A 146 13.45 14.73 -6.12
C ASN A 146 12.51 15.85 -5.67
N ILE A 147 11.19 15.70 -5.83
CA ILE A 147 10.20 16.66 -5.30
C ILE A 147 10.20 16.70 -3.77
N PHE A 148 10.28 15.53 -3.12
CA PHE A 148 10.39 15.47 -1.66
C PHE A 148 11.72 16.06 -1.16
N GLU A 149 12.83 15.66 -1.78
CA GLU A 149 14.16 16.18 -1.45
C GLU A 149 14.28 17.69 -1.70
N PHE A 150 13.63 18.23 -2.75
CA PHE A 150 13.59 19.66 -3.03
C PHE A 150 12.90 20.45 -1.92
N GLY A 151 11.82 19.92 -1.33
CA GLY A 151 11.12 20.55 -0.22
C GLY A 151 12.00 20.75 1.01
N ASP A 152 12.97 19.85 1.21
CA ASP A 152 13.93 19.88 2.31
C ASP A 152 15.27 20.53 1.96
N THR A 153 15.54 20.75 0.66
CA THR A 153 16.80 21.33 0.17
C THR A 153 16.92 22.79 0.57
N MET A 154 17.99 23.14 1.29
CA MET A 154 18.25 24.53 1.65
C MET A 154 18.81 25.33 0.48
N VAL A 155 18.48 26.63 0.40
CA VAL A 155 19.01 27.53 -0.64
C VAL A 155 20.54 27.48 -0.75
N LYS A 156 21.24 27.29 0.37
CA LYS A 156 22.71 27.19 0.40
C LYS A 156 23.28 25.97 -0.34
N GLU A 157 22.46 24.94 -0.55
CA GLU A 157 22.84 23.67 -1.18
C GLU A 157 22.73 23.74 -2.71
N VAL A 158 21.91 24.67 -3.23
CA VAL A 158 21.71 24.89 -4.68
C VAL A 158 22.28 26.22 -5.18
N MET A 159 22.59 27.17 -4.30
CA MET A 159 23.18 28.45 -4.70
C MET A 159 24.63 28.29 -5.20
N ILE A 160 25.02 29.12 -6.15
CA ILE A 160 26.43 29.24 -6.56
C ILE A 160 27.21 29.91 -5.40
N PRO A 161 28.28 29.28 -4.86
CA PRO A 161 29.07 29.86 -3.79
C PRO A 161 29.61 31.25 -4.16
N ARG A 162 29.68 32.17 -3.18
CA ARG A 162 30.10 33.57 -3.43
C ARG A 162 31.48 33.69 -4.09
N VAL A 163 32.38 32.76 -3.79
CA VAL A 163 33.73 32.72 -4.39
C VAL A 163 33.71 32.37 -5.89
N ASP A 164 32.65 31.68 -6.34
CA ASP A 164 32.46 31.25 -7.72
C ASP A 164 31.47 32.15 -8.49
N MET A 165 30.90 33.16 -7.81
CA MET A 165 30.04 34.15 -8.43
C MET A 165 30.85 35.17 -9.24
N ALA A 166 30.54 35.32 -10.52
CA ALA A 166 31.06 36.42 -11.31
C ALA A 166 30.49 37.75 -10.81
N CYS A 167 31.33 38.53 -10.14
CA CYS A 167 30.95 39.82 -9.55
C CYS A 167 31.53 40.97 -10.38
N ILE A 168 30.80 42.09 -10.43
CA ILE A 168 31.28 43.34 -11.04
C ILE A 168 31.57 44.34 -9.92
N SER A 169 32.72 45.02 -10.00
CA SER A 169 33.10 46.06 -9.04
C SER A 169 32.17 47.26 -9.15
N SER A 170 31.69 47.80 -8.02
CA SER A 170 30.77 48.95 -8.00
C SER A 170 31.44 50.28 -8.36
N ASN A 171 32.74 50.26 -8.70
CA ASN A 171 33.48 51.49 -8.99
C ASN A 171 33.03 52.07 -10.35
N PRO A 172 32.39 53.26 -10.39
CA PRO A 172 31.78 53.80 -11.60
C PRO A 172 32.79 54.39 -12.60
N ILE A 173 34.09 54.24 -12.37
CA ILE A 173 35.07 55.16 -12.95
C ILE A 173 35.33 54.89 -14.44
N PHE A 174 35.10 53.70 -15.01
CA PHE A 174 35.49 53.47 -16.42
C PHE A 174 34.80 52.29 -17.13
N TYR A 175 33.47 52.27 -17.28
CA TYR A 175 32.83 51.33 -18.23
C TYR A 175 31.62 51.97 -18.94
N HIS A 176 31.54 51.80 -20.26
CA HIS A 176 30.45 52.30 -21.10
C HIS A 176 29.19 51.44 -20.93
N PRO A 177 27.96 52.00 -20.93
CA PRO A 177 26.68 51.28 -20.74
C PRO A 177 26.53 50.00 -21.60
N PHE A 178 27.09 50.02 -22.81
CA PHE A 178 27.06 48.90 -23.77
C PHE A 178 27.82 47.65 -23.30
N TYR A 179 28.92 47.83 -22.58
CA TYR A 179 29.73 46.72 -22.03
C TYR A 179 29.02 46.01 -20.88
N TYR A 180 28.18 46.72 -20.11
CA TYR A 180 27.41 46.14 -19.01
C TYR A 180 26.35 45.18 -19.51
N HIS A 181 25.58 45.58 -20.52
CA HIS A 181 24.58 44.70 -21.14
C HIS A 181 25.23 43.48 -21.78
N LEU A 182 26.35 43.64 -22.50
CA LEU A 182 27.04 42.51 -23.12
C LEU A 182 27.62 41.52 -22.10
N LYS A 183 28.23 42.00 -21.00
CA LYS A 183 28.74 41.12 -19.94
C LYS A 183 27.64 40.39 -19.19
N ILE A 184 26.53 41.04 -18.88
CA ILE A 184 25.36 40.40 -18.23
C ILE A 184 24.75 39.37 -19.18
N LEU A 185 24.63 39.68 -20.48
CA LEU A 185 24.13 38.75 -21.49
C LEU A 185 25.04 37.53 -21.64
N ILE A 186 26.38 37.73 -21.67
CA ILE A 186 27.37 36.64 -21.73
C ILE A 186 27.32 35.80 -20.45
N LEU A 187 27.16 36.42 -19.28
CA LEU A 187 27.06 35.70 -18.01
C LEU A 187 25.79 34.85 -17.95
N TYR A 188 24.64 35.40 -18.36
CA TYR A 188 23.39 34.66 -18.51
C TYR A 188 23.54 33.51 -19.52
N LEU A 189 24.21 33.73 -20.65
CA LEU A 189 24.47 32.68 -21.64
C LEU A 189 25.33 31.54 -21.05
N PHE A 190 26.37 31.86 -20.29
CA PHE A 190 27.27 30.86 -19.70
C PHE A 190 26.62 30.09 -18.54
N THR A 191 25.78 30.74 -17.73
CA THR A 191 25.03 30.06 -16.66
C THR A 191 23.93 29.16 -17.24
N PHE A 192 23.29 29.56 -18.34
CA PHE A 192 22.28 28.75 -19.03
C PHE A 192 22.87 27.57 -19.82
N LEU A 193 24.05 27.74 -20.44
CA LEU A 193 24.72 26.69 -21.22
C LEU A 193 25.46 25.64 -20.36
N ARG A 194 25.55 25.84 -19.04
CA ARG A 194 26.23 24.90 -18.12
C ARG A 194 25.29 23.89 -17.47
N HIS A 195 24.00 23.91 -17.79
CA HIS A 195 23.10 22.79 -17.50
C HIS A 195 23.19 21.77 -18.65
N PRO A 196 23.91 20.65 -18.50
CA PRO A 196 23.56 19.48 -19.30
C PRO A 196 22.15 19.09 -18.89
N ALA A 197 21.27 18.96 -19.87
CA ALA A 197 20.06 18.19 -19.73
C ALA A 197 20.46 16.79 -19.21
N GLN A 198 20.10 16.51 -17.97
CA GLN A 198 19.88 15.16 -17.45
C GLN A 198 18.44 15.14 -17.00
#